data_AF-A0A661BJ39-F1
#
_entry.id   AF-A0A661BJ39-F1
#
_cell.length_a   1.000
_cell.length_b   1.000
_cell.length_c   1.000
_cell.angle_alpha   90.00
_cell.angle_beta   90.00
_cell.angle_gamma   90.00
#
_symmetry.space_group_name_H-M   'P 1'
#
loop_
_entity.id
_entity.type
_entity.pdbx_description
1 polymer ?
#
loop_
_entity_poly.entity_id
_entity_poly.type
_entity_poly.pdbx_seq_one_letter_code
_entity_poly.pdbx_strand_id
1 'polypeptide(L)' 'MQVTFDGSICQHAGECVKGSPEVFQVIDENLVIDTSKDTEEAIRATVSKCPSGALKVVD' A
#
# COMPACT_ATOMS: atom_id res chain seq x y z
N MET A 1 2.17 0.58 -13.59
CA MET A 1 1.37 0.25 -12.40
C MET A 1 1.12 1.50 -11.59
N GLN A 2 -0.12 1.67 -11.12
CA GLN A 2 -0.48 2.63 -10.09
C GLN A 2 -1.13 1.89 -8.91
N VAL A 3 -0.91 2.38 -7.69
CA VAL A 3 -1.59 1.89 -6.49
C VAL A 3 -2.41 3.03 -5.91
N THR A 4 -3.65 2.74 -5.57
CA THR A 4 -4.58 3.68 -4.94
C THR A 4 -4.84 3.29 -3.50
N PHE A 5 -5.12 4.30 -2.68
CA PHE A 5 -5.42 4.16 -1.26
C PHE A 5 -6.71 4.93 -0.92
N ASP A 6 -7.63 4.25 -0.24
CA ASP A 6 -8.84 4.85 0.34
C ASP A 6 -8.75 4.85 1.87
N GLY A 7 -8.48 6.03 2.43
CA GLY A 7 -8.39 6.24 3.87
C GLY A 7 -9.73 6.05 4.62
N SER A 8 -10.86 6.15 3.92
CA SER A 8 -12.20 6.04 4.53
C SER A 8 -12.52 4.61 4.96
N ILE A 9 -11.94 3.61 4.27
CA ILE A 9 -12.12 2.18 4.56
C ILE A 9 -10.85 1.55 5.16
N CYS A 10 -9.77 2.31 5.33
CA CYS A 10 -8.55 1.80 5.95
C CYS A 10 -8.78 1.49 7.44
N GLN A 11 -8.55 0.24 7.83
CA GLN A 11 -8.64 -0.19 9.24
C GLN A 11 -7.30 -0.15 9.98
N HIS A 12 -6.27 0.48 9.40
CA HIS A 12 -4.92 0.61 10.00
C HIS A 12 -4.30 -0.71 10.49
N ALA A 13 -4.52 -1.82 9.77
CA ALA A 13 -3.93 -3.13 10.10
C ALA A 13 -2.39 -3.15 10.03
N GLY A 14 -1.80 -2.24 9.24
CA GLY A 14 -0.35 -2.11 9.10
C GLY A 14 0.30 -3.10 8.13
N GLU A 15 -0.47 -3.92 7.41
CA GLU A 15 0.05 -4.90 6.45
C GLU A 15 0.86 -4.26 5.31
N CYS A 16 0.50 -3.04 4.89
CA CYS A 16 1.21 -2.33 3.84
C CYS A 16 2.60 -1.86 4.29
N VAL A 17 2.66 -1.05 5.35
CA VAL A 17 3.91 -0.48 5.88
C VAL A 17 4.84 -1.55 6.44
N LYS A 18 4.32 -2.68 6.94
CA LYS A 18 5.14 -3.81 7.39
C LYS A 18 5.58 -4.72 6.25
N GLY A 19 4.72 -4.91 5.24
CA GLY A 19 4.98 -5.81 4.11
C GLY A 19 5.97 -5.26 3.11
N SER A 20 5.90 -3.95 2.83
CA SER A 20 6.83 -3.25 1.93
C SER A 20 7.10 -1.83 2.47
N PRO A 21 7.91 -1.68 3.53
CA PRO A 21 8.18 -0.39 4.17
C PRO A 21 8.87 0.62 3.24
N GLU A 22 9.59 0.17 2.23
CA GLU A 22 10.22 1.06 1.26
C GLU A 22 9.18 1.68 0.29
N VAL A 23 8.11 0.94 -0.01
CA VAL A 23 7.02 1.37 -0.91
C VAL A 23 5.94 2.15 -0.17
N PHE A 24 5.49 1.66 0.99
CA PHE A 24 4.39 2.25 1.76
C PHE A 24 4.93 2.92 3.01
N GLN A 25 4.85 4.24 3.06
CA GLN A 25 5.38 5.04 4.16
C GLN A 25 4.29 5.97 4.68
N VAL A 26 4.25 6.18 5.99
CA VAL A 26 3.38 7.21 6.58
C VAL A 26 4.25 8.43 6.87
N ILE A 27 3.97 9.53 6.20
CA ILE A 27 4.68 10.81 6.33
C ILE A 27 3.63 11.88 6.58
N ASP A 28 3.77 12.65 7.66
CA ASP A 28 2.81 13.69 8.06
C ASP A 28 1.35 13.19 8.04
N GLU A 29 1.10 12.03 8.67
CA GLU A 29 -0.22 11.37 8.76
C GLU A 29 -0.81 10.92 7.40
N ASN A 30 -0.08 11.06 6.31
CA ASN A 30 -0.49 10.65 4.97
C ASN A 30 0.26 9.40 4.53
N LEU A 31 -0.47 8.46 3.89
CA LEU A 31 0.15 7.31 3.27
C LEU A 31 0.78 7.71 1.93
N VAL A 32 2.09 7.69 1.87
CA VAL A 32 2.92 7.87 0.67
C VAL A 32 3.18 6.50 0.06
N ILE A 33 2.99 6.39 -1.26
CA ILE A 33 3.20 5.15 -2.01
C ILE A 33 4.21 5.42 -3.12
N ASP A 34 5.41 4.82 -3.02
CA ASP A 34 6.45 4.91 -4.04
C ASP A 34 6.69 3.53 -4.68
N THR A 35 5.98 3.25 -5.77
CA THR A 35 6.05 1.97 -6.49
C THR A 35 7.40 1.73 -7.16
N SER A 36 8.30 2.71 -7.19
CA SER A 36 9.64 2.59 -7.76
C SER A 36 10.62 1.85 -6.83
N LYS A 37 10.23 1.60 -5.58
CA LYS A 37 11.09 1.00 -4.54
C LYS A 37 11.05 -0.52 -4.50
N ASP A 38 10.19 -1.15 -5.29
CA ASP A 38 10.07 -2.60 -5.32
C ASP A 38 9.54 -3.07 -6.69
N THR A 39 9.54 -4.38 -6.89
CA THR A 39 8.99 -5.03 -8.07
C THR A 39 7.47 -5.00 -8.07
N GLU A 40 6.89 -5.01 -9.27
CA GLU A 40 5.44 -5.06 -9.45
C GLU A 40 4.78 -6.24 -8.70
N GLU A 41 5.43 -7.40 -8.73
CA GLU A 41 4.94 -8.63 -8.08
C GLU A 41 4.89 -8.50 -6.55
N ALA A 42 5.96 -7.98 -5.94
CA ALA A 42 6.01 -7.74 -4.50
C ALA A 42 4.98 -6.71 -4.05
N ILE A 43 4.80 -5.63 -4.83
CA ILE A 43 3.77 -4.61 -4.55
C ILE A 43 2.37 -5.23 -4.60
N ARG A 44 2.07 -6.04 -5.63
CA ARG A 44 0.78 -6.77 -5.72
C ARG A 44 0.57 -7.70 -4.53
N ALA A 45 1.62 -8.42 -4.11
CA ALA A 45 1.56 -9.32 -2.97
C ALA A 45 1.33 -8.59 -1.64
N THR A 46 1.87 -7.38 -1.48
CA THR A 46 1.61 -6.55 -0.30
C THR A 46 0.21 -5.93 -0.34
N VAL A 47 -0.23 -5.42 -1.50
CA VAL A 47 -1.58 -4.87 -1.67
C VAL A 47 -2.66 -5.92 -1.40
N SER A 48 -2.47 -7.17 -1.83
CA SER A 48 -3.44 -8.25 -1.63
C SER A 48 -3.62 -8.65 -0.16
N LYS A 49 -2.68 -8.30 0.72
CA LYS A 49 -2.79 -8.52 2.17
C LYS A 49 -3.65 -7.47 2.87
N CYS A 50 -4.06 -6.40 2.20
CA CYS A 50 -4.90 -5.36 2.79
C CYS A 50 -6.29 -5.94 3.15
N PRO A 51 -6.63 -6.12 4.45
CA PRO A 51 -7.84 -6.82 4.85
C PRO A 51 -9.12 -6.03 4.56
N SER A 52 -9.04 -4.70 4.53
CA SER A 52 -10.19 -3.84 4.26
C SER A 52 -10.37 -3.50 2.78
N GLY A 53 -9.43 -3.90 1.92
CA GLY A 53 -9.43 -3.51 0.50
C GLY A 53 -9.17 -2.02 0.24
N ALA A 54 -8.62 -1.30 1.23
CA ALA A 54 -8.23 0.10 1.11
C ALA A 54 -7.13 0.33 0.06
N LEU A 55 -6.28 -0.67 -0.19
CA LEU A 55 -5.25 -0.62 -1.22
C LEU A 55 -5.70 -1.40 -2.45
N LYS A 56 -5.53 -0.80 -3.64
CA LYS A 56 -5.84 -1.43 -4.92
C LYS A 56 -4.79 -1.12 -5.96
N VAL A 57 -4.43 -2.12 -6.74
CA VAL A 57 -3.63 -1.95 -7.96
C VAL A 57 -4.57 -1.58 -9.11
N VAL A 58 -4.21 -0.55 -9.85
CA VAL A 58 -4.86 -0.10 -11.08
C VAL A 58 -3.83 -0.12 -12.21
N ASP A 59 -4.26 -0.63 -13.36
CA ASP A 59 -3.50 -0.67 -14.61
C ASP A 59 -3.73 0.60 -15.43
#